data_AF-A0A401TYY8-F1
#
_entry.id   AF-A0A401TYY8-F1
#
_cell.length_a   1.000
_cell.length_b   1.000
_cell.length_c   1.000
_cell.angle_alpha   90.00
_cell.angle_beta   90.00
_cell.angle_gamma   90.00
#
_symmetry.space_group_name_H-M   'P 1'
#
loop_
_entity.id
_entity.type
_entity.pdbx_description
1 polymer ?
#
loop_
_entity_poly.entity_id
_entity_poly.type
_entity_poly.pdbx_seq_one_letter_code
_entity_poly.pdbx_strand_id
1 'polypeptide(L)'
;MMPSGEMRESGAIGVLGPPLFVATLLFYLITLTPFIDLSAANAGDPAADKSNTINQIVFLGLTASLWLTAISSPVRHLAVRPRGVLIATLLWFAFVSAISAHPDLALKRVVLATLTIVNAGIFLLLPRSERQFAGMLSMCCVGTLAFAYLGVALWPVHAIHQASEVREPMNAGLWRGHFAHKNVAAAA
;
A
#
# COMPACT_ATOMS: atom_id res chain seq x y z
N MET A 1 46.52 -7.15 -13.11
CA MET A 1 45.99 -5.90 -12.56
C MET A 1 44.49 -5.87 -12.86
N MET A 2 43.69 -6.44 -11.97
CA MET A 2 42.23 -6.42 -12.02
C MET A 2 41.79 -5.26 -11.13
N PRO A 3 40.84 -4.39 -11.54
CA PRO A 3 40.28 -3.43 -10.62
C PRO A 3 39.45 -4.23 -9.61
N SER A 4 39.97 -4.30 -8.39
CA SER A 4 39.28 -4.77 -7.20
C SER A 4 37.89 -4.15 -7.17
N GLY A 5 36.88 -5.02 -7.26
CA GLY A 5 35.49 -4.65 -7.25
C GLY A 5 35.23 -3.65 -6.15
N GLU A 6 34.67 -2.51 -6.57
CA GLU A 6 34.14 -1.50 -5.70
C GLU A 6 33.35 -2.20 -4.59
N MET A 7 33.94 -2.19 -3.40
CA MET A 7 33.20 -2.19 -2.16
C MET A 7 32.35 -0.92 -2.23
N ARG A 8 31.24 -0.97 -2.98
CA ARG A 8 30.17 0.00 -2.88
C ARG A 8 29.84 0.01 -1.40
N GLU A 9 30.23 1.08 -0.73
CA GLU A 9 29.94 1.29 0.67
C GLU A 9 28.52 0.81 0.91
N SER A 10 28.38 -0.19 1.77
CA SER A 10 27.07 -0.67 2.19
C SER A 10 26.48 0.40 3.12
N GLY A 11 26.19 1.58 2.55
CA GLY A 11 25.54 2.67 3.25
C GLY A 11 24.17 2.21 3.76
N ALA A 12 23.60 2.98 4.68
CA ALA A 12 22.34 2.67 5.35
C ALA A 12 21.23 2.20 4.38
N ILE A 13 21.18 2.74 3.16
CA ILE A 13 20.24 2.35 2.10
C ILE A 13 20.38 0.88 1.69
N GLY A 14 21.61 0.35 1.63
CA GLY A 14 21.84 -1.04 1.25
C GLY A 14 21.33 -2.04 2.29
N VAL A 15 21.42 -1.70 3.58
CA VAL A 15 21.00 -2.57 4.68
C VAL A 15 19.51 -2.40 4.98
N LEU A 16 19.01 -1.15 4.97
CA LEU A 16 17.63 -0.81 5.34
C LEU A 16 16.65 -0.88 4.15
N GLY A 17 17.14 -0.81 2.91
CA GLY A 17 16.31 -0.84 1.71
C GLY A 17 15.44 -2.10 1.59
N PRO A 18 16.02 -3.32 1.69
CA PRO A 18 15.26 -4.57 1.61
C PRO A 18 14.16 -4.74 2.68
N PRO A 19 14.41 -4.57 3.99
CA PRO A 19 13.35 -4.68 4.98
C PRO A 19 12.28 -3.60 4.82
N LEU A 20 12.66 -2.38 4.45
CA LEU A 20 11.71 -1.30 4.16
C LEU A 20 10.83 -1.65 2.94
N PHE A 21 11.42 -2.19 1.87
CA PHE A 21 10.70 -2.66 0.70
C PHE A 21 9.65 -3.71 1.09
N VAL A 22 10.06 -4.74 1.82
CA VAL A 22 9.17 -5.84 2.23
C VAL A 22 8.06 -5.33 3.15
N ALA A 23 8.39 -4.52 4.15
CA ALA A 23 7.42 -3.96 5.08
C ALA A 23 6.39 -3.07 4.36
N THR A 24 6.86 -2.18 3.49
CA THR A 24 5.98 -1.32 2.68
C THR A 24 5.09 -2.14 1.75
N LEU A 25 5.66 -3.10 1.01
CA LEU A 25 4.89 -3.91 0.07
C LEU A 25 3.84 -4.76 0.78
N LEU A 26 4.19 -5.44 1.88
CA LEU A 26 3.24 -6.22 2.67
C LEU A 26 2.17 -5.33 3.32
N PHE A 27 2.53 -4.13 3.77
CA PHE A 27 1.53 -3.17 4.27
C PHE A 27 0.51 -2.82 3.18
N TYR A 28 0.95 -2.54 1.96
CA TYR A 28 0.04 -2.27 0.85
C TYR A 28 -0.76 -3.50 0.41
N LEU A 29 -0.17 -4.70 0.50
CA LEU A 29 -0.82 -5.94 0.06
C LEU A 29 -1.78 -6.52 1.10
N ILE A 30 -1.57 -6.30 2.40
CA ILE A 30 -2.32 -6.98 3.48
C ILE A 30 -2.98 -5.99 4.45
N THR A 31 -2.35 -4.82 4.69
CA THR A 31 -2.68 -3.86 5.78
C THR A 31 -2.57 -4.48 7.19
N LEU A 32 -2.95 -3.74 8.24
CA LEU A 32 -2.92 -4.23 9.62
C LEU A 32 -4.29 -4.73 10.11
N THR A 33 -5.32 -4.61 9.28
CA THR A 33 -6.68 -5.08 9.59
C THR A 33 -7.24 -5.96 8.48
N PRO A 34 -6.56 -7.09 8.15
CA PRO A 34 -7.11 -8.05 7.22
C PRO A 34 -8.33 -8.78 7.81
N PHE A 35 -9.20 -9.29 6.95
CA PHE A 35 -10.34 -10.14 7.32
C PHE A 35 -11.31 -9.49 8.32
N ILE A 36 -11.65 -8.22 8.11
CA ILE A 36 -12.62 -7.52 8.96
C ILE A 36 -14.03 -8.13 8.83
N ASP A 37 -14.77 -8.13 9.94
CA ASP A 37 -16.16 -8.55 10.00
C ASP A 37 -17.10 -7.52 9.33
N LEU A 38 -17.88 -7.97 8.35
CA LEU A 38 -18.85 -7.15 7.60
C LEU A 38 -20.31 -7.37 8.02
N SER A 39 -20.56 -8.21 9.01
CA SER A 39 -21.92 -8.47 9.52
C SER A 39 -22.43 -7.34 10.42
N ALA A 40 -21.54 -6.50 10.96
CA ALA A 40 -21.90 -5.38 11.82
C ALA A 40 -22.66 -4.29 11.05
N ALA A 41 -23.71 -3.73 11.67
CA ALA A 41 -24.58 -2.70 11.07
C ALA A 41 -23.84 -1.45 10.54
N ASN A 42 -22.67 -1.14 11.09
CA ASN A 42 -21.83 -0.02 10.66
C ASN A 42 -21.07 -0.29 9.34
N ALA A 43 -21.09 -1.53 8.82
CA ALA A 43 -20.47 -1.89 7.54
C ALA A 43 -21.25 -1.36 6.32
N GLY A 44 -22.44 -0.78 6.52
CA GLY A 44 -23.30 -0.28 5.45
C GLY A 44 -22.78 0.98 4.73
N ASP A 45 -22.05 1.88 5.41
CA ASP A 45 -21.71 3.20 4.85
C ASP A 45 -20.22 3.32 4.43
N PRO A 46 -19.90 3.52 3.12
CA PRO A 46 -18.52 3.64 2.63
C PRO A 46 -17.81 4.90 3.13
N ALA A 47 -18.56 5.90 3.57
CA ALA A 47 -18.04 7.11 4.22
C ALA A 47 -17.80 6.92 5.72
N ALA A 48 -18.41 5.89 6.32
CA ALA A 48 -18.19 5.47 7.70
C ALA A 48 -17.06 4.44 7.85
N ASP A 49 -16.34 4.09 6.78
CA ASP A 49 -15.08 3.33 6.85
C ASP A 49 -14.16 4.09 7.81
N LYS A 50 -14.11 3.59 9.06
CA LYS A 50 -13.35 4.21 10.12
C LYS A 50 -11.88 4.11 9.73
N SER A 51 -11.35 5.26 9.33
CA SER A 51 -9.93 5.59 9.32
C SER A 51 -9.25 4.89 10.49
N ASN A 52 -8.48 3.84 10.21
CA ASN A 52 -7.78 3.10 11.23
C ASN A 52 -6.53 3.88 11.62
N THR A 53 -6.54 4.49 12.81
CA THR A 53 -5.43 5.30 13.31
C THR A 53 -4.10 4.54 13.32
N ILE A 54 -4.12 3.23 13.58
CA ILE A 54 -2.90 2.40 13.57
C ILE A 54 -2.40 2.24 12.14
N ASN A 55 -3.27 1.97 11.17
CA ASN A 55 -2.88 1.93 9.74
C ASN A 55 -2.28 3.27 9.30
N GLN A 56 -2.87 4.39 9.71
CA GLN A 56 -2.35 5.72 9.37
C GLN A 56 -0.99 5.99 9.98
N ILE A 57 -0.79 5.66 11.25
CA ILE A 57 0.50 5.82 11.93
C ILE A 57 1.57 4.99 11.21
N VAL A 58 1.27 3.73 10.89
CA VAL A 58 2.21 2.85 10.19
C VAL A 58 2.46 3.32 8.77
N PHE A 59 1.42 3.74 8.04
CA PHE A 59 1.54 4.31 6.70
C PHE A 59 2.43 5.55 6.68
N LEU A 60 2.20 6.50 7.59
CA LEU A 60 2.99 7.71 7.71
C LEU A 60 4.43 7.40 8.16
N GLY A 61 4.62 6.45 9.06
CA GLY A 61 5.94 5.99 9.50
C GLY A 61 6.75 5.33 8.37
N LEU A 62 6.12 4.47 7.57
CA LEU A 62 6.72 3.88 6.37
C LEU A 62 7.03 4.94 5.32
N THR A 63 6.10 5.87 5.08
CA THR A 63 6.28 7.02 4.18
C THR A 63 7.49 7.87 4.60
N ALA A 64 7.56 8.26 5.88
CA ALA A 64 8.69 9.02 6.40
C ALA A 64 10.01 8.25 6.23
N SER A 65 10.03 6.95 6.51
CA SER A 65 11.22 6.10 6.34
C SER A 65 11.68 6.02 4.89
N LEU A 66 10.74 5.87 3.94
CA LEU A 66 11.00 5.90 2.50
C LEU A 66 11.60 7.23 2.07
N TRP A 67 11.00 8.34 2.52
CA TRP A 67 11.42 9.68 2.12
C TRP A 67 12.80 10.04 2.69
N LEU A 68 13.07 9.69 3.95
CA LEU A 68 14.40 9.84 4.55
C LEU A 68 15.45 9.06 3.74
N THR A 69 15.15 7.80 3.41
CA THR A 69 16.03 6.96 2.58
C THR A 69 16.27 7.58 1.20
N ALA A 70 15.21 8.10 0.56
CA ALA A 70 15.29 8.72 -0.75
C ALA A 70 16.08 10.03 -0.73
N ILE A 71 15.83 10.93 0.22
CA ILE A 71 16.49 12.24 0.29
C ILE A 71 18.00 12.06 0.54
N SER A 72 18.39 11.08 1.35
CA SER A 72 19.79 10.70 1.58
C SER A 72 20.45 10.01 0.38
N SER A 73 19.71 9.71 -0.69
CA SER A 73 20.23 9.02 -1.87
C SER A 73 20.69 10.00 -2.97
N PRO A 74 21.83 9.73 -3.65
CA PRO A 74 22.25 10.51 -4.82
C PRO A 74 21.30 10.33 -6.03
N VAL A 75 20.58 9.19 -6.09
CA VAL A 75 19.65 8.89 -7.19
C VAL A 75 18.21 9.37 -6.94
N ARG A 76 17.98 10.20 -5.91
CA ARG A 76 16.65 10.72 -5.53
C ARG A 76 15.88 11.39 -6.67
N HIS A 77 16.59 11.98 -7.63
CA HIS A 77 16.00 12.65 -8.79
C HIS A 77 15.23 11.69 -9.72
N LEU A 78 15.45 10.37 -9.59
CA LEU A 78 14.78 9.33 -10.36
C LEU A 78 13.40 8.95 -9.82
N ALA A 79 13.12 9.19 -8.53
CA ALA A 79 11.90 8.70 -7.87
C ALA A 79 10.60 9.20 -8.55
N VAL A 80 10.62 10.41 -9.13
CA VAL A 80 9.43 11.05 -9.71
C VAL A 80 9.80 11.65 -11.08
N ARG A 81 10.11 10.80 -12.07
CA ARG A 81 10.57 11.25 -13.39
C ARG A 81 9.47 11.82 -14.31
N PRO A 82 8.26 11.26 -14.43
CA PRO A 82 7.22 11.84 -15.28
C PRO A 82 6.51 13.01 -14.59
N ARG A 83 7.27 14.03 -14.15
CA ARG A 83 6.81 15.13 -13.29
C ARG A 83 5.61 15.86 -13.87
N GLY A 84 5.65 16.21 -15.16
CA GLY A 84 4.58 16.96 -15.81
C GLY A 84 3.24 16.22 -15.77
N VAL A 85 3.26 14.93 -16.13
CA VAL A 85 2.05 14.09 -16.12
C VAL A 85 1.55 13.91 -14.69
N LEU A 86 2.43 13.59 -13.73
CA LEU A 86 2.02 13.41 -12.34
C LEU A 86 1.45 14.68 -11.71
N ILE A 87 2.06 15.84 -11.98
CA ILE A 87 1.55 17.14 -11.53
C ILE A 87 0.18 17.41 -12.15
N ALA A 88 0.02 17.21 -13.46
CA ALA A 88 -1.26 17.40 -14.14
C ALA A 88 -2.36 16.48 -13.56
N THR A 89 -2.03 15.20 -13.30
CA THR A 89 -2.95 14.25 -12.66
C THR A 89 -3.35 14.68 -11.26
N LEU A 90 -2.39 15.10 -10.42
CA LEU A 90 -2.67 15.54 -9.05
C LEU A 90 -3.47 16.84 -9.01
N LEU A 91 -3.19 17.79 -9.91
CA LEU A 91 -3.98 19.01 -10.06
C LEU A 91 -5.42 18.70 -10.50
N TRP A 92 -5.58 17.77 -11.44
CA TRP A 92 -6.91 17.31 -11.84
C TRP A 92 -7.66 16.65 -10.68
N PHE A 93 -7.01 15.78 -9.91
CA PHE A 93 -7.60 15.16 -8.72
C PHE A 93 -7.99 16.20 -7.68
N ALA A 94 -7.14 17.19 -7.41
CA ALA A 94 -7.44 18.28 -6.49
C ALA A 94 -8.64 19.11 -6.96
N PHE A 95 -8.71 19.45 -8.25
CA PHE A 95 -9.81 20.21 -8.84
C PHE A 95 -11.15 19.46 -8.70
N VAL A 96 -11.22 18.22 -9.16
CA VAL A 96 -12.45 17.41 -9.10
C VAL A 96 -12.86 17.15 -7.64
N SER A 97 -11.90 16.95 -6.74
CA SER A 97 -12.18 16.75 -5.31
C SER A 97 -12.77 18.01 -4.67
N ALA A 98 -12.26 19.19 -5.00
CA ALA A 98 -12.70 20.46 -4.42
C ALA A 98 -14.16 20.80 -4.78
N ILE A 99 -14.63 20.39 -5.96
CA ILE A 99 -16.01 20.63 -6.42
C ILE A 99 -16.97 19.45 -6.15
N SER A 100 -16.51 18.42 -5.43
CA SER A 100 -17.31 17.22 -5.16
C SER A 100 -18.37 17.45 -4.07
N ALA A 101 -19.30 16.51 -3.91
CA ALA A 101 -20.32 16.57 -2.85
C ALA A 101 -19.72 16.48 -1.43
N HIS A 102 -18.52 15.90 -1.27
CA HIS A 102 -17.80 15.77 0.00
C HIS A 102 -16.32 16.19 -0.16
N PRO A 103 -16.05 17.50 -0.31
CA PRO A 103 -14.70 17.99 -0.63
C PRO A 103 -13.65 17.65 0.43
N ASP A 104 -14.04 17.62 1.69
CA ASP A 104 -13.18 17.32 2.83
C ASP A 104 -12.63 15.88 2.79
N LEU A 105 -13.50 14.90 2.49
CA LEU A 105 -13.10 13.50 2.33
C LEU A 105 -12.32 13.30 1.03
N ALA A 106 -12.76 13.92 -0.06
CA ALA A 106 -12.12 13.80 -1.35
C ALA A 106 -10.68 14.35 -1.33
N LEU A 107 -10.46 15.53 -0.74
CA LEU A 107 -9.14 16.15 -0.67
C LEU A 107 -8.16 15.35 0.20
N LYS A 108 -8.62 14.73 1.29
CA LYS A 108 -7.80 13.78 2.08
C LYS A 108 -7.29 12.63 1.22
N ARG A 109 -8.12 12.09 0.33
CA ARG A 109 -7.72 11.02 -0.61
C ARG A 109 -6.70 11.51 -1.64
N VAL A 110 -6.75 12.79 -2.05
CA VAL A 110 -5.71 13.39 -2.92
C VAL A 110 -4.36 13.44 -2.21
N VAL A 111 -4.34 13.78 -0.92
CA VAL A 111 -3.13 13.74 -0.10
C VAL A 111 -2.58 12.31 -0.03
N LEU A 112 -3.43 11.33 0.29
CA LEU A 112 -3.03 9.92 0.35
C LEU A 112 -2.51 9.39 -0.99
N ALA A 113 -3.17 9.75 -2.09
CA ALA A 113 -2.74 9.41 -3.44
C ALA A 113 -1.37 10.03 -3.77
N THR A 114 -1.15 11.28 -3.38
CA THR A 114 0.15 11.96 -3.57
C THR A 114 1.26 11.23 -2.83
N LEU A 115 1.05 10.90 -1.55
CA LEU A 115 2.02 10.14 -0.76
C LEU A 115 2.30 8.77 -1.38
N THR A 116 1.26 8.06 -1.82
CA THR A 116 1.38 6.75 -2.44
C THR A 116 2.13 6.80 -3.77
N ILE A 117 1.88 7.79 -4.62
CA ILE A 117 2.59 7.97 -5.90
C ILE A 117 4.07 8.22 -5.65
N VAL A 118 4.42 9.09 -4.69
CA VAL A 118 5.82 9.36 -4.34
C VAL A 118 6.47 8.11 -3.75
N ASN A 119 5.78 7.41 -2.85
CA ASN A 119 6.26 6.16 -2.26
C ASN A 119 6.53 5.10 -3.33
N ALA A 120 5.62 4.91 -4.30
CA ALA A 120 5.80 3.96 -5.40
C ALA A 120 7.04 4.30 -6.25
N GLY A 121 7.32 5.58 -6.44
CA GLY A 121 8.54 6.04 -7.10
C GLY A 121 9.83 5.73 -6.33
N ILE A 122 9.83 5.99 -5.03
CA ILE A 122 10.96 5.70 -4.12
C ILE A 122 11.18 4.20 -3.98
N PHE A 123 10.09 3.44 -3.91
CA PHE A 123 10.08 1.99 -3.73
C PHE A 123 10.93 1.25 -4.76
N LEU A 124 10.94 1.73 -6.01
CA LEU A 124 11.75 1.18 -7.09
C LEU A 124 13.26 1.44 -6.93
N LEU A 125 13.65 2.37 -6.06
CA LEU A 125 15.06 2.72 -5.79
C LEU A 125 15.66 1.93 -4.63
N LEU A 126 14.85 1.19 -3.86
CA LEU A 126 15.32 0.42 -2.70
C LEU A 126 16.12 -0.84 -3.05
N PRO A 127 15.73 -1.65 -4.05
CA PRO A 127 16.48 -2.84 -4.44
C PRO A 127 17.82 -2.46 -5.10
N ARG A 128 18.86 -3.23 -4.81
CA ARG A 128 20.20 -3.04 -5.42
C ARG A 128 20.29 -3.55 -6.86
N SER A 129 19.37 -4.42 -7.27
CA SER A 129 19.31 -5.01 -8.60
C SER A 129 17.91 -5.50 -8.95
N GLU A 130 17.64 -5.70 -10.24
CA GLU A 130 16.40 -6.27 -10.75
C GLU A 130 16.14 -7.67 -10.16
N ARG A 131 17.19 -8.49 -10.00
CA ARG A 131 17.08 -9.82 -9.39
C ARG A 131 16.62 -9.73 -7.93
N GLN A 132 17.16 -8.78 -7.16
CA GLN A 132 16.74 -8.58 -5.78
C GLN A 132 15.29 -8.06 -5.72
N PHE A 133 14.93 -7.11 -6.59
CA PHE A 133 13.56 -6.62 -6.72
C PHE A 133 12.58 -7.76 -7.00
N ALA A 134 12.85 -8.57 -8.04
CA ALA A 134 12.00 -9.69 -8.43
C ALA A 134 11.87 -10.73 -7.31
N GLY A 135 12.97 -11.04 -6.61
CA GLY A 135 12.95 -11.96 -5.47
C GLY A 135 12.09 -11.47 -4.31
N MET A 136 12.23 -10.20 -3.91
CA MET A 136 11.43 -9.61 -2.83
C MET A 136 9.95 -9.48 -3.22
N LEU A 137 9.67 -9.04 -4.45
CA LEU A 137 8.31 -8.97 -4.98
C LEU A 137 7.65 -10.35 -5.01
N SER A 138 8.34 -11.34 -5.56
CA SER A 138 7.85 -12.72 -5.62
C SER A 138 7.56 -13.27 -4.22
N MET A 139 8.48 -13.06 -3.26
CA MET A 139 8.29 -13.48 -1.87
C MET A 139 7.06 -12.82 -1.23
N CYS A 140 6.86 -11.51 -1.42
CA CYS A 140 5.68 -10.80 -0.89
C CYS A 140 4.37 -11.27 -1.56
N CYS A 141 4.39 -11.53 -2.87
CA CYS A 141 3.23 -12.03 -3.61
C CYS A 141 2.85 -13.44 -3.17
N VAL A 142 3.83 -14.35 -3.06
CA VAL A 142 3.61 -15.72 -2.57
C VAL A 142 3.13 -15.69 -1.11
N GLY A 143 3.73 -14.84 -0.27
CA GLY A 143 3.31 -14.66 1.11
C GLY A 143 1.86 -14.17 1.23
N THR A 144 1.49 -13.16 0.44
CA THR A 144 0.10 -12.64 0.39
C THR A 144 -0.88 -13.70 -0.11
N LEU A 145 -0.49 -14.48 -1.13
CA LEU A 145 -1.33 -15.56 -1.65
C LEU A 145 -1.52 -16.68 -0.63
N ALA A 146 -0.45 -17.09 0.05
CA ALA A 146 -0.52 -18.06 1.13
C ALA A 146 -1.42 -17.56 2.27
N PHE A 147 -1.29 -16.29 2.64
CA PHE A 147 -2.12 -15.64 3.66
C PHE A 147 -3.61 -15.67 3.28
N ALA A 148 -3.94 -15.41 2.01
CA ALA A 148 -5.30 -15.52 1.49
C ALA A 148 -5.88 -16.95 1.62
N TYR A 149 -5.13 -17.97 1.20
CA TYR A 149 -5.57 -19.37 1.33
C TYR A 149 -5.70 -19.82 2.78
N LEU A 150 -4.76 -19.40 3.65
CA LEU A 150 -4.85 -19.66 5.08
C LEU A 150 -6.08 -19.00 5.70
N GLY A 151 -6.45 -17.80 5.25
CA GLY A 151 -7.70 -17.15 5.64
C GLY A 151 -8.92 -18.01 5.33
N VAL A 152 -9.01 -18.58 4.13
CA VAL A 152 -10.11 -19.49 3.75
C VAL A 152 -10.12 -20.75 4.60
N ALA A 153 -8.94 -21.35 4.85
CA ALA A 153 -8.84 -22.61 5.58
C ALA A 153 -9.07 -22.46 7.10
N LEU A 154 -8.60 -21.36 7.70
CA LEU A 154 -8.56 -21.16 9.16
C LEU A 154 -9.62 -20.17 9.67
N TRP A 155 -10.02 -19.20 8.83
CA TRP A 155 -11.00 -18.15 9.15
C TRP A 155 -12.09 -17.99 8.07
N PRO A 156 -12.81 -19.08 7.71
CA PRO A 156 -13.79 -19.04 6.62
C PRO A 156 -14.89 -18.00 6.84
N VAL A 157 -15.28 -17.73 8.09
CA VAL A 157 -16.31 -16.74 8.43
C VAL A 157 -15.94 -15.31 7.98
N HIS A 158 -14.64 -14.99 7.89
CA HIS A 158 -14.19 -13.65 7.50
C HIS A 158 -13.51 -13.59 6.12
N ALA A 159 -13.00 -14.71 5.63
CA ALA A 159 -12.33 -14.83 4.34
C ALA A 159 -13.26 -15.25 3.18
N ILE A 160 -14.47 -15.71 3.50
CA ILE A 160 -15.54 -16.04 2.55
C ILE A 160 -16.73 -15.14 2.87
N HIS A 161 -17.40 -14.64 1.84
CA HIS A 161 -18.60 -13.85 2.03
C HIS A 161 -19.69 -14.63 2.76
N GLN A 162 -20.35 -13.97 3.71
CA GLN A 162 -21.44 -14.55 4.49
C GLN A 162 -22.81 -13.98 4.07
N ALA A 163 -23.87 -14.77 4.20
CA ALA A 163 -25.24 -14.31 3.96
C ALA A 163 -25.69 -13.23 4.95
N SER A 164 -25.00 -13.11 6.09
CA SER A 164 -25.23 -12.08 7.11
C SER A 164 -24.55 -10.75 6.82
N GLU A 165 -23.79 -10.62 5.74
CA GLU A 165 -23.15 -9.36 5.38
C GLU A 165 -24.16 -8.30 4.93
N VAL A 166 -23.92 -7.05 5.35
CA VAL A 166 -24.89 -5.97 5.12
C VAL A 166 -24.89 -5.48 3.66
N ARG A 167 -23.73 -5.43 3.00
CA ARG A 167 -23.60 -4.85 1.65
C ARG A 167 -23.71 -5.86 0.52
N GLU A 168 -23.04 -7.00 0.68
CA GLU A 168 -22.85 -7.96 -0.41
C GLU A 168 -23.35 -9.37 -0.07
N PRO A 169 -24.54 -9.55 0.55
CA PRO A 169 -25.03 -10.87 0.95
C PRO A 169 -25.25 -11.82 -0.24
N MET A 170 -25.45 -11.26 -1.44
CA MET A 170 -25.57 -12.05 -2.68
C MET A 170 -24.27 -12.78 -3.07
N ASN A 171 -23.13 -12.40 -2.48
CA ASN A 171 -21.84 -13.06 -2.75
C ASN A 171 -21.58 -14.23 -1.78
N ALA A 172 -22.52 -14.59 -0.92
CA ALA A 172 -22.32 -15.63 0.10
C ALA A 172 -21.73 -16.93 -0.49
N GLY A 173 -20.70 -17.46 0.18
CA GLY A 173 -19.96 -18.65 -0.27
C GLY A 173 -18.85 -18.37 -1.29
N LEU A 174 -18.77 -17.17 -1.86
CA LEU A 174 -17.65 -16.76 -2.72
C LEU A 174 -16.46 -16.28 -1.89
N TRP A 175 -15.26 -16.49 -2.44
CA TRP A 175 -14.04 -15.97 -1.81
C TRP A 175 -14.05 -14.45 -1.78
N ARG A 176 -13.83 -13.88 -0.59
CA ARG A 176 -13.86 -12.44 -0.31
C ARG A 176 -12.48 -11.80 -0.37
N GLY A 177 -11.45 -12.55 0.02
CA GLY A 177 -10.10 -12.01 0.25
C GLY A 177 -9.95 -11.34 1.63
N HIS A 178 -8.80 -10.74 1.88
CA HIS A 178 -8.45 -10.15 3.17
C HIS A 178 -8.79 -8.65 3.27
N PHE A 179 -9.10 -7.97 2.17
CA PHE A 179 -9.56 -6.58 2.19
C PHE A 179 -11.08 -6.50 2.37
N ALA A 180 -11.55 -5.45 3.04
CA ALA A 180 -12.99 -5.27 3.23
C ALA A 180 -13.73 -4.97 1.92
N HIS A 181 -13.09 -4.20 1.03
CA HIS A 181 -13.61 -3.82 -0.29
C HIS A 181 -12.45 -3.35 -1.18
N LYS A 182 -12.62 -3.40 -2.51
CA LYS A 182 -11.58 -3.03 -3.51
C LYS A 182 -10.98 -1.62 -3.38
N ASN A 183 -11.65 -0.73 -2.63
CA ASN A 183 -11.23 0.66 -2.45
C ASN A 183 -10.69 0.96 -1.04
N VAL A 184 -10.61 -0.04 -0.15
CA VAL A 184 -10.17 0.15 1.25
C VAL A 184 -8.70 0.56 1.33
N ALA A 185 -7.88 0.16 0.35
CA ALA A 185 -6.48 0.60 0.27
C ALA A 185 -6.34 2.14 0.19
N ALA A 186 -7.37 2.86 -0.26
CA ALA A 186 -7.42 4.32 -0.29
C ALA A 186 -8.04 4.95 0.99
N ALA A 187 -8.43 4.15 1.98
CA ALA A 187 -9.01 4.58 3.26
C ALA A 187 -8.09 4.27 4.47
N ALA A 188 -7.01 3.52 4.26
CA ALA A 188 -6.00 3.18 5.26
C ALA A 188 -5.11 4.38 5.63
#